data_AF-A0A1S4EPB6-F1
#
_entry.id   AF-A0A1S4EPB6-F1
#
_cell.length_a   1.000
_cell.length_b   1.000
_cell.length_c   1.000
_cell.angle_alpha   90.00
_cell.angle_beta   90.00
_cell.angle_gamma   90.00
#
_symmetry.space_group_name_H-M   'P 1'
#
loop_
_entity.id
_entity.type
_entity.pdbx_description
1 polymer ?
#
loop_
_entity_poly.entity_id
_entity_poly.type
_entity_poly.pdbx_seq_one_letter_code
_entity_poly.pdbx_strand_id
1 'polypeptide(L)'
;MDQVLATMQASKLRRATREKTLEDFIHVKLPDNAKHRLELRLVQSSPPSSLFKKTFNLVVDVYRRYQMSVHGSAPAKCNSEQFTRFLCNSPLQVFPVSMET
;
A
#
# COMPACT_ATOMS: atom_id res chain seq x y z
N MET A 1 14.86 -42.80 7.44
CA MET A 1 14.79 -41.89 6.27
C MET A 1 13.35 -41.48 5.97
N ASP A 2 12.40 -42.40 6.02
CA ASP A 2 11.00 -42.16 5.59
C ASP A 2 10.20 -41.20 6.48
N GLN A 3 10.48 -41.19 7.78
CA GLN A 3 9.72 -40.38 8.73
C GLN A 3 10.04 -38.88 8.66
N VAL A 4 11.26 -38.52 8.23
CA VAL A 4 11.70 -37.13 8.02
C VAL A 4 11.08 -36.57 6.74
N LEU A 5 10.97 -37.39 5.69
CA LEU A 5 10.32 -37.01 4.43
C LEU A 5 8.81 -36.77 4.63
N ALA A 6 8.15 -37.60 5.43
CA ALA A 6 6.73 -37.46 5.79
C ALA A 6 6.44 -36.16 6.58
N THR A 7 7.34 -35.76 7.48
CA THR A 7 7.19 -34.50 8.25
C THR A 7 7.43 -33.26 7.38
N MET A 8 8.36 -33.32 6.43
CA MET A 8 8.58 -32.26 5.44
C MET A 8 7.39 -32.10 4.49
N GLN A 9 6.74 -33.20 4.09
CA GLN A 9 5.53 -33.17 3.26
C GLN A 9 4.32 -32.63 4.03
N ALA A 10 4.13 -33.06 5.28
CA ALA A 10 3.02 -32.60 6.13
C ALA A 10 3.10 -31.10 6.44
N SER A 11 4.30 -30.57 6.72
CA SER A 11 4.49 -29.12 6.94
C SER A 11 4.23 -28.29 5.67
N LYS A 12 4.57 -28.83 4.48
CA LYS A 12 4.26 -28.21 3.19
C LYS A 12 2.75 -28.20 2.90
N LEU A 13 2.02 -29.26 3.23
CA LEU A 13 0.55 -29.31 3.13
C LEU A 13 -0.13 -28.39 4.14
N ARG A 14 0.36 -28.30 5.40
CA ARG A 14 -0.19 -27.40 6.42
C ARG A 14 -0.07 -25.92 6.05
N ARG A 15 0.95 -25.56 5.25
CA ARG A 15 1.07 -24.22 4.68
C ARG A 15 0.09 -23.95 3.54
N ALA A 16 -0.41 -24.99 2.87
CA ALA A 16 -1.42 -24.87 1.81
C ALA A 16 -2.86 -24.78 2.36
N THR A 17 -3.11 -25.27 3.58
CA THR A 17 -4.44 -25.26 4.23
C THR A 17 -4.66 -24.14 5.23
N ARG A 18 -3.65 -23.33 5.54
CA ARG A 18 -3.83 -22.11 6.35
C ARG A 18 -4.38 -20.98 5.47
N GLU A 19 -5.43 -20.31 5.92
CA GLU A 19 -5.90 -19.06 5.31
C GLU A 19 -4.77 -18.02 5.33
N LYS A 20 -4.48 -17.42 4.18
CA LYS A 20 -3.44 -16.39 4.08
C LYS A 20 -3.82 -15.19 4.95
N THR A 21 -2.92 -14.75 5.81
CA THR A 21 -3.11 -13.51 6.56
C THR A 21 -2.82 -12.29 5.68
N LEU A 22 -3.18 -11.09 6.13
CA LEU A 22 -2.86 -9.86 5.41
C LEU A 22 -1.33 -9.71 5.22
N GLU A 23 -0.55 -10.08 6.23
CA GLU A 23 0.91 -10.08 6.20
C GLU A 23 1.47 -11.06 5.18
N ASP A 24 0.80 -12.21 4.98
CA ASP A 24 1.18 -13.19 3.96
C ASP A 24 1.04 -12.61 2.54
N PHE A 25 0.20 -11.60 2.32
CA PHE A 25 0.08 -10.87 1.05
C PHE A 25 1.03 -9.67 0.96
N ILE A 26 1.25 -8.96 2.06
CA ILE A 26 2.10 -7.75 2.09
C ILE A 26 3.59 -8.11 2.01
N HIS A 27 4.01 -9.19 2.69
CA HIS A 27 5.42 -9.58 2.80
C HIS A 27 5.83 -10.68 1.83
N VAL A 28 5.11 -10.87 0.72
CA VAL A 28 5.50 -11.81 -0.31
C VAL A 28 6.87 -11.38 -0.87
N LYS A 29 7.91 -12.16 -0.56
CA LYS A 29 9.19 -12.02 -1.25
C LYS A 29 8.98 -12.39 -2.71
N LEU A 30 9.02 -11.38 -3.58
CA LEU A 30 8.97 -11.60 -5.01
C LEU A 30 10.22 -12.39 -5.43
N PRO A 31 10.12 -13.32 -6.39
CA PRO A 31 11.29 -14.01 -6.91
C PRO A 31 12.23 -13.01 -7.60
N ASP A 32 13.54 -13.31 -7.61
CA ASP A 32 14.57 -12.39 -8.14
C ASP A 32 14.34 -12.02 -9.62
N ASN A 33 13.63 -12.88 -10.36
CA ASN A 33 13.27 -12.68 -11.76
C ASN A 33 11.84 -12.12 -11.97
N ALA A 34 11.22 -11.55 -10.94
CA ALA A 34 9.89 -10.96 -11.07
C ALA A 34 9.90 -9.82 -12.10
N LYS A 35 9.11 -9.97 -13.17
CA LYS A 35 8.98 -8.97 -14.25
C LYS A 35 8.43 -7.62 -13.74
N HIS A 36 7.61 -7.65 -12.68
CA HIS A 36 6.99 -6.48 -12.08
C HIS A 36 7.25 -6.46 -10.58
N ARG A 37 7.81 -5.36 -10.07
CA ARG A 37 8.04 -5.12 -8.64
C ARG A 37 7.26 -3.89 -8.21
N LEU A 38 6.38 -4.06 -7.23
CA LEU A 38 5.70 -2.96 -6.56
C LEU A 38 6.41 -2.70 -5.23
N GLU A 39 6.67 -1.44 -4.93
CA GLU A 39 7.24 -1.03 -3.65
C GLU A 39 6.30 -0.05 -2.96
N LEU A 40 6.07 -0.25 -1.67
CA LEU A 40 5.34 0.70 -0.82
C LEU A 40 6.35 1.64 -0.18
N ARG A 41 6.15 2.94 -0.39
CA ARG A 41 7.00 4.00 0.18
C ARG A 41 6.13 4.94 0.98
N LEU A 42 6.52 5.19 2.24
CA LEU A 42 5.90 6.23 3.04
C LEU A 42 6.41 7.60 2.58
N VAL A 43 5.50 8.52 2.27
CA VAL A 43 5.82 9.90 1.88
C VAL A 43 5.04 10.84 2.79
N GLN A 44 5.76 11.62 3.59
CA GLN A 44 5.15 12.56 4.54
C GLN A 44 4.51 13.74 3.81
N SER A 45 3.19 13.88 3.96
CA SER A 45 2.37 14.98 3.42
C SER A 45 2.24 16.16 4.37
N SER A 46 2.37 15.95 5.69
CA SER A 46 2.23 17.00 6.71
C SER A 46 3.30 16.86 7.82
N PRO A 47 4.21 17.84 8.00
CA PRO A 47 4.52 18.88 7.02
C PRO A 47 5.03 18.26 5.69
N PRO A 48 4.87 18.93 4.54
CA PRO A 48 5.25 18.34 3.25
C PRO A 48 6.77 18.12 3.12
N SER A 49 7.18 16.86 2.99
CA SER A 49 8.58 16.48 2.76
C SER A 49 9.12 16.95 1.39
N SER A 50 10.45 16.96 1.22
CA SER A 50 11.07 17.31 -0.05
C SER A 50 10.65 16.37 -1.19
N LEU A 51 10.54 15.08 -0.90
CA LEU A 51 10.06 14.08 -1.85
C LEU A 51 8.61 14.33 -2.23
N PHE A 52 7.73 14.58 -1.25
CA PHE A 52 6.32 14.90 -1.49
C PHE A 52 6.16 16.07 -2.47
N LYS A 53 6.89 17.17 -2.22
CA LYS A 53 6.86 18.35 -3.10
C LYS A 53 7.33 18.03 -4.52
N LYS A 54 8.41 17.25 -4.65
CA LYS A 54 8.96 16.84 -5.96
C LYS A 54 7.99 15.97 -6.76
N THR A 55 7.24 15.09 -6.10
CA THR A 55 6.35 14.13 -6.76
C THR A 55 4.89 14.58 -6.85
N PHE A 56 4.55 15.77 -6.32
CA PHE A 56 3.16 16.19 -6.15
C PHE A 56 2.33 16.10 -7.44
N ASN A 57 2.80 16.71 -8.53
CA ASN A 57 2.08 16.73 -9.81
C ASN A 57 1.86 15.31 -10.36
N LEU A 58 2.88 14.45 -10.28
CA LEU A 58 2.81 13.06 -10.73
C LEU A 58 1.70 12.30 -9.98
N VAL A 59 1.62 12.48 -8.66
CA VAL A 59 0.61 11.79 -7.84
C VAL A 59 -0.79 12.35 -8.10
N VAL A 60 -0.93 13.67 -8.31
CA VAL A 60 -2.21 14.27 -8.71
C VAL A 60 -2.71 13.69 -10.04
N ASP A 61 -1.82 13.45 -11.01
CA ASP A 61 -2.21 12.86 -12.29
C ASP A 61 -2.61 11.38 -12.18
N VAL A 62 -2.00 10.63 -11.28
CA VAL A 62 -2.47 9.27 -10.93
C VAL A 62 -3.86 9.34 -10.30
N TYR A 63 -4.08 10.25 -9.34
CA TYR A 63 -5.38 10.48 -8.71
C TYR A 63 -6.46 10.82 -9.74
N ARG A 64 -6.17 11.75 -10.66
CA ARG A 64 -7.10 12.14 -11.73
C ARG A 64 -7.53 10.95 -12.58
N ARG A 65 -6.57 10.18 -13.08
CA ARG A 65 -6.83 9.00 -13.90
C ARG A 65 -7.71 8.00 -13.15
N TYR A 66 -7.35 7.70 -11.91
CA TYR A 66 -8.13 6.78 -11.07
C TYR A 66 -9.55 7.26 -10.83
N GLN A 67 -9.74 8.53 -10.47
CA GLN A 67 -11.07 9.12 -10.26
C GLN A 67 -11.94 9.04 -11.52
N MET A 68 -11.37 9.31 -12.69
CA MET A 68 -12.11 9.29 -13.95
C MET A 68 -12.38 7.87 -14.46
N SER A 69 -11.37 7.00 -14.47
CA SER A 69 -11.50 5.67 -15.10
C SER A 69 -12.12 4.62 -14.19
N VAL A 70 -11.96 4.73 -12.88
CA VAL A 70 -12.47 3.75 -11.90
C VAL A 70 -13.75 4.26 -11.23
N HIS A 71 -13.80 5.53 -10.82
CA HIS A 71 -14.97 6.10 -10.16
C HIS A 71 -15.94 6.83 -11.09
N GLY A 72 -15.58 7.07 -12.35
CA GLY A 72 -16.43 7.83 -13.28
C GLY A 72 -16.59 9.31 -12.91
N SER A 73 -15.68 9.86 -12.11
CA SER A 73 -15.72 11.26 -11.69
C SER A 73 -15.56 12.20 -12.88
N ALA A 74 -16.34 13.29 -12.90
CA ALA A 74 -16.22 14.31 -13.93
C ALA A 74 -14.83 14.97 -13.90
N PRO A 75 -14.20 15.26 -15.06
CA PRO A 75 -12.86 15.85 -15.15
C PRO A 75 -12.72 17.15 -14.34
N ALA A 76 -13.76 18.00 -14.35
CA ALA A 76 -13.78 19.27 -13.61
C ALA A 76 -13.64 19.11 -12.09
N LYS A 77 -14.05 17.96 -11.55
CA LYS A 77 -13.94 17.63 -10.11
C LYS A 77 -12.59 16.98 -9.76
N CYS A 78 -11.80 16.58 -10.75
CA CYS A 78 -10.53 15.87 -10.57
C CYS A 78 -9.36 16.87 -10.57
N ASN A 79 -9.30 17.75 -9.56
CA ASN A 79 -8.26 18.77 -9.46
C ASN A 79 -7.36 18.57 -8.23
N SER A 80 -6.24 19.31 -8.18
CA SER A 80 -5.25 19.21 -7.11
C SER A 80 -5.79 19.68 -5.76
N GLU A 81 -6.77 20.58 -5.75
CA GLU A 81 -7.43 21.03 -4.52
C GLU A 81 -8.23 19.90 -3.87
N GLN A 82 -9.04 19.18 -4.66
CA GLN A 82 -9.78 18.01 -4.16
C GLN A 82 -8.85 16.88 -3.72
N PHE A 83 -7.78 16.63 -4.48
CA PHE A 83 -6.71 15.72 -4.07
C PHE A 83 -6.15 16.09 -2.69
N THR A 84 -5.75 17.35 -2.53
CA THR A 84 -5.12 17.83 -1.30
C THR A 84 -6.09 17.78 -0.12
N ARG A 85 -7.33 18.22 -0.32
CA ARG A 85 -8.39 18.23 0.70
C ARG A 85 -8.67 16.83 1.26
N PHE A 86 -8.68 15.81 0.41
CA PHE A 86 -9.04 14.46 0.83
C PHE A 86 -7.84 13.61 1.26
N LEU A 87 -6.76 13.60 0.47
CA LEU A 87 -5.64 12.68 0.67
C LEU A 87 -4.46 13.28 1.44
N CYS A 88 -4.34 14.60 1.50
CA CYS A 88 -3.22 15.25 2.20
C CYS A 88 -3.66 15.88 3.52
N ASN A 89 -4.74 16.65 3.49
CA ASN A 89 -5.33 17.36 4.62
C ASN A 89 -6.54 16.59 5.15
N SER A 90 -6.41 15.26 5.24
CA SER A 90 -7.51 14.41 5.68
C SER A 90 -7.98 14.80 7.08
N PRO A 91 -9.30 14.92 7.33
CA PRO A 91 -9.84 15.26 8.65
C PRO A 91 -9.71 14.11 9.67
N LEU A 92 -9.16 12.96 9.27
CA LEU A 92 -8.91 11.84 10.16
C LEU A 92 -7.83 12.24 11.17
N GLN A 93 -8.26 12.52 12.39
CA GLN A 93 -7.37 12.86 13.50
C GLN A 93 -6.54 11.63 13.87
N VAL A 94 -5.21 11.79 13.86
CA VAL A 94 -4.31 10.85 14.53
C VAL A 94 -4.47 11.06 16.03
N PHE A 95 -5.10 10.10 16.71
CA PHE A 95 -5.10 10.09 18.16
C PHE A 95 -3.64 9.89 18.63
N PRO A 96 -3.07 10.82 19.40
CA PRO A 96 -1.76 10.58 19.98
C PRO A 96 -1.91 9.35 20.89
N VAL A 97 -1.07 8.34 20.68
CA VAL A 97 -0.83 7.32 21.71
C VAL A 97 -0.25 8.09 22.87
N SER A 98 -1.00 8.19 23.98
CA SER A 98 -0.52 8.79 25.21
C SER A 98 0.82 8.17 25.56
N MET A 99 1.92 8.89 25.35
CA MET A 99 3.20 8.49 25.91
C MET A 99 3.14 8.85 27.40
N GLU A 100 2.74 7.88 28.22
CA GLU A 100 3.05 7.94 29.64
C GLU A 100 4.57 7.90 29.79
N THR A 101 5.09 8.92 30.47
CA THR A 101 6.51 9.20 30.77
C THR A 101 7.15 8.16 31.66
#